data_AF-A0A499UMW4-F1
#
_entry.id   AF-A0A499UMW4-F1
#
_cell.length_a   1.000
_cell.length_b   1.000
_cell.length_c   1.000
_cell.angle_alpha   90.00
_cell.angle_beta   90.00
_cell.angle_gamma   90.00
#
_symmetry.space_group_name_H-M   'P 1'
#
loop_
_entity.id
_entity.type
_entity.pdbx_description
1 polymer ?
#
loop_
_entity_poly.entity_id
_entity_poly.type
_entity_poly.pdbx_seq_one_letter_code
_entity_poly.pdbx_strand_id
1 'polypeptide(L)'
;MADAAWDRLGEELGGTRPTPMLSELMKPRRSNVSSASSDPEPAESAAAELRASLEGLSSAKRQRSLRKLVRQHVAAVLVHATPDAIESDRSFRELGFDSLTAVQLRNRLGAITGLELPTTLAFDFPNLTVLAEHLETNMFPQASGADQNDPEEDRIREALASIPLARFREAGLMDALLELAHISESGSEPVPQEEMNSAVDEMDVDDLVQRALGGADL
;
A
#
# COMPACT_ATOMS: atom_id res chain seq x y z
N MET A 1 -25.96 37.94 28.22
CA MET A 1 -26.15 37.41 29.59
C MET A 1 -26.04 35.88 29.53
N ALA A 2 -24.84 35.36 29.26
CA ALA A 2 -24.47 33.94 29.32
C ALA A 2 -22.93 33.75 29.30
N ASP A 3 -22.18 34.63 29.97
CA ASP A 3 -20.71 34.56 30.07
C ASP A 3 -20.23 34.09 31.46
N ALA A 4 -21.09 34.18 32.47
CA ALA A 4 -20.72 33.95 33.88
C ALA A 4 -20.78 32.48 34.34
N ALA A 5 -21.05 31.53 33.45
CA ALA A 5 -21.19 30.11 33.80
C ALA A 5 -19.87 29.32 33.70
N TRP A 6 -18.92 29.79 32.88
CA TRP A 6 -17.67 29.06 32.61
C TRP A 6 -16.54 29.39 33.59
N ASP A 7 -16.49 30.61 34.14
CA ASP A 7 -15.52 30.97 35.19
C ASP A 7 -15.75 30.17 36.49
N ARG A 8 -17.01 29.89 36.81
CA ARG A 8 -17.38 29.14 38.02
C ARG A 8 -17.01 27.65 37.94
N LEU A 9 -16.89 27.11 36.73
CA LEU A 9 -16.52 25.70 36.52
C LEU A 9 -14.99 25.50 36.57
N GLY A 10 -14.20 26.55 36.33
CA GLY A 10 -12.74 26.52 36.41
C GLY A 10 -12.20 26.48 37.84
N GLU A 11 -12.89 27.12 38.79
CA GLU A 11 -12.49 27.14 40.20
C GLU A 11 -12.78 25.83 40.96
N GLU A 12 -13.71 24.98 40.49
CA GLU A 12 -13.98 23.67 41.12
C GLU A 12 -12.99 22.56 40.68
N LEU A 13 -12.25 22.77 39.59
CA LEU A 13 -11.23 21.82 39.09
C LEU A 13 -9.81 22.19 39.53
N GLY A 14 -9.64 23.27 40.30
CA GLY A 14 -8.35 23.83 40.71
C GLY A 14 -7.89 23.39 42.11
N GLY A 15 -7.09 22.33 42.18
CA GLY A 15 -6.15 22.05 43.28
C GLY A 15 -6.68 21.04 44.31
N THR A 16 -6.06 19.88 44.56
CA THR A 16 -4.62 19.67 44.73
C THR A 16 -4.35 18.18 44.66
N ARG A 17 -3.73 17.72 43.58
CA ARG A 17 -2.89 16.51 43.54
C ARG A 17 -2.12 16.51 42.22
N PRO A 18 -0.77 16.53 42.24
CA PRO A 18 -0.01 16.34 41.03
C PRO A 18 -0.19 14.87 40.60
N THR A 19 -0.77 14.62 39.43
CA THR A 19 -0.77 13.28 38.83
C THR A 19 0.41 13.16 37.88
N PRO A 20 1.52 12.53 38.27
CA PRO A 20 2.67 12.28 37.40
C PRO A 20 2.38 11.11 36.45
N MET A 21 1.28 11.15 35.70
CA MET A 21 0.94 10.10 34.73
C MET A 21 0.79 10.62 33.29
N LEU A 22 0.80 11.94 33.06
CA LEU A 22 0.77 12.51 31.71
C LEU A 22 2.15 12.88 31.14
N SER A 23 3.22 12.77 31.93
CA SER A 23 4.60 13.04 31.48
C SER A 23 5.34 11.82 30.93
N GLU A 24 4.76 10.61 30.99
CA GLU A 24 5.41 9.39 30.48
C GLU A 24 4.82 8.88 29.14
N LEU A 25 3.67 9.40 28.69
CA LEU A 25 3.11 9.01 27.39
C LEU A 25 3.62 9.87 26.21
N MET A 26 4.41 10.91 26.49
CA MET A 26 4.98 11.78 25.46
C MET A 26 6.45 12.11 25.77
N LYS A 27 7.27 11.07 25.97
CA LYS A 27 8.69 11.15 25.64
C LYS A 27 8.91 10.39 24.35
N PRO A 28 9.51 11.01 23.31
CA PRO A 28 9.93 10.27 22.13
C PRO A 28 10.99 9.27 22.58
N ARG A 29 10.65 7.98 22.52
CA ARG A 29 11.58 6.89 22.80
C ARG A 29 12.59 6.80 21.65
N ARG A 30 13.52 7.74 21.60
CA ARG A 30 14.80 7.54 20.91
C ARG A 30 15.63 6.62 21.81
N SER A 31 15.57 5.32 21.54
CA SER A 31 16.57 4.36 21.98
C SER A 31 16.94 3.47 20.79
N ASN A 32 18.05 3.86 20.17
CA ASN A 32 19.02 3.07 19.44
C ASN A 32 18.78 1.55 19.47
N VAL A 33 18.42 0.97 18.33
CA VAL A 33 18.59 -0.46 18.04
C VAL A 33 19.41 -0.56 16.77
N SER A 34 20.60 -1.10 16.95
CA SER A 34 21.48 -1.61 15.91
C SER A 34 20.76 -2.71 15.11
N SER A 35 21.06 -2.76 13.82
CA SER A 35 20.53 -3.60 12.73
C SER A 35 19.93 -4.98 13.05
N ALA A 36 18.98 -5.35 12.17
CA ALA A 36 18.47 -6.68 11.83
C ALA A 36 17.12 -7.10 12.44
N SER A 37 16.03 -6.73 11.76
CA SER A 37 14.88 -7.57 11.36
C SER A 37 13.83 -6.66 10.70
N SER A 38 13.78 -6.66 9.38
CA SER A 38 12.85 -5.84 8.59
C SER A 38 11.46 -6.49 8.57
N ASP A 39 10.69 -6.33 9.64
CA ASP A 39 9.24 -6.53 9.57
C ASP A 39 8.59 -5.17 9.27
N PRO A 40 7.88 -5.01 8.14
CA PRO A 40 7.16 -3.77 7.85
C PRO A 40 6.08 -3.53 8.90
N GLU A 41 5.92 -2.28 9.34
CA GLU A 41 4.81 -1.86 10.19
C GLU A 41 3.46 -2.34 9.58
N PRO A 42 2.45 -2.70 10.38
CA PRO A 42 1.23 -3.35 9.88
C PRO A 42 0.47 -2.54 8.80
N ALA A 43 0.61 -1.21 8.80
CA ALA A 43 0.04 -0.34 7.76
C ALA A 43 0.83 -0.41 6.44
N GLU A 44 2.16 -0.54 6.51
CA GLU A 44 3.04 -0.63 5.35
C GLU A 44 2.90 -2.00 4.67
N SER A 45 2.74 -3.07 5.45
CA SER A 45 2.40 -4.41 4.97
C SER A 45 1.05 -4.44 4.23
N ALA A 46 -0.02 -3.87 4.80
CA ALA A 46 -1.33 -3.81 4.15
C ALA A 46 -1.30 -3.01 2.84
N ALA A 47 -0.52 -1.92 2.81
CA ALA A 47 -0.35 -1.10 1.63
C ALA A 47 0.44 -1.80 0.52
N ALA A 48 1.44 -2.62 0.87
CA ALA A 48 2.18 -3.45 -0.08
C ALA A 48 1.31 -4.56 -0.67
N GLU A 49 0.51 -5.24 0.15
CA GLU A 49 -0.45 -6.26 -0.31
C GLU A 49 -1.52 -5.67 -1.25
N LEU A 50 -2.05 -4.49 -0.90
CA LEU A 50 -2.99 -3.78 -1.77
C LEU A 50 -2.35 -3.41 -3.11
N ARG A 51 -1.11 -2.90 -3.12
CA ARG A 51 -0.39 -2.59 -4.37
C ARG A 51 -0.19 -3.84 -5.21
N ALA A 52 0.34 -4.92 -4.62
CA ALA A 52 0.57 -6.19 -5.33
C ALA A 52 -0.72 -6.76 -5.94
N SER A 53 -1.85 -6.68 -5.24
CA SER A 53 -3.15 -7.11 -5.76
C SER A 53 -3.63 -6.27 -6.95
N LEU A 54 -3.20 -5.02 -7.07
CA LEU A 54 -3.62 -4.07 -8.11
C LEU A 54 -2.64 -3.98 -9.29
N GLU A 55 -1.38 -4.38 -9.11
CA GLU A 55 -0.34 -4.37 -10.16
C GLU A 55 -0.69 -5.28 -11.34
N GLY A 56 -1.23 -6.47 -11.08
CA GLY A 56 -1.64 -7.42 -12.12
C GLY A 56 -2.98 -7.12 -12.82
N LEU A 57 -3.66 -6.03 -12.43
CA LEU A 57 -4.97 -5.65 -12.99
C LEU A 57 -4.83 -4.60 -14.10
N SER A 58 -5.76 -4.63 -15.07
CA SER A 58 -5.93 -3.53 -16.01
C SER A 58 -6.35 -2.25 -15.29
N SER A 59 -6.06 -1.08 -15.89
CA SER A 59 -6.48 0.23 -15.37
C SER A 59 -7.96 0.26 -14.98
N ALA A 60 -8.87 -0.15 -15.88
CA ALA A 60 -10.30 -0.21 -15.58
C ALA A 60 -10.67 -1.15 -14.40
N LYS A 61 -9.97 -2.30 -14.25
CA LYS A 61 -10.20 -3.22 -13.13
C LYS A 61 -9.62 -2.69 -11.82
N ARG A 62 -8.47 -2.02 -11.88
CA ARG A 62 -7.81 -1.35 -10.75
C ARG A 62 -8.69 -0.22 -10.23
N GLN A 63 -9.15 0.66 -11.11
CA GLN A 63 -10.05 1.75 -10.79
C GLN A 63 -11.37 1.24 -10.17
N ARG A 64 -11.97 0.18 -10.73
CA ARG A 64 -13.18 -0.45 -10.16
C ARG A 64 -12.93 -1.02 -8.76
N SER A 65 -11.78 -1.65 -8.54
CA SER A 65 -11.39 -2.22 -7.25
C SER A 65 -11.14 -1.14 -6.21
N LEU A 66 -10.45 -0.06 -6.59
CA LEU A 66 -10.25 1.11 -5.73
C LEU A 66 -11.58 1.78 -5.38
N ARG A 67 -12.47 2.01 -6.35
CA ARG A 67 -13.82 2.55 -6.08
C ARG A 67 -14.60 1.69 -5.09
N LYS A 68 -14.53 0.36 -5.20
CA LYS A 68 -15.16 -0.57 -4.25
C LYS A 68 -14.56 -0.43 -2.84
N LEU A 69 -13.25 -0.34 -2.74
CA LEU A 69 -12.54 -0.14 -1.48
C LEU A 69 -12.92 1.20 -0.84
N VAL A 70 -12.86 2.31 -1.59
CA VAL A 70 -13.28 3.63 -1.08
C VAL A 70 -14.73 3.57 -0.60
N ARG A 71 -15.65 2.97 -1.38
CA ARG A 71 -17.06 2.83 -1.00
C ARG A 71 -17.25 2.07 0.31
N GLN A 72 -16.50 0.98 0.53
CA GLN A 72 -16.54 0.22 1.79
C GLN A 72 -16.09 1.08 2.98
N HIS A 73 -15.02 1.86 2.83
CA HIS A 73 -14.53 2.73 3.90
C HIS A 73 -15.46 3.92 4.16
N VAL A 74 -16.09 4.48 3.12
CA VAL A 74 -17.12 5.52 3.26
C VAL A 74 -18.33 4.97 4.02
N ALA A 75 -18.83 3.79 3.67
CA ALA A 75 -19.91 3.12 4.40
C ALA A 75 -19.55 2.89 5.88
N ALA A 76 -18.32 2.44 6.15
CA ALA A 76 -17.82 2.18 7.50
C ALA A 76 -17.67 3.45 8.36
N VAL A 77 -17.58 4.63 7.75
CA VAL A 77 -17.49 5.92 8.46
C VAL A 77 -18.87 6.56 8.64
N LEU A 78 -19.81 6.32 7.74
CA LEU A 78 -21.16 6.90 7.81
C LEU A 78 -22.11 6.18 8.78
N VAL A 79 -21.71 5.06 9.41
CA VAL A 79 -22.38 4.29 10.48
C VAL A 79 -23.80 3.74 10.14
N HIS A 80 -24.53 4.33 9.17
CA HIS A 80 -25.88 3.96 8.75
C HIS A 80 -26.04 3.80 7.23
N ALA A 81 -24.94 3.85 6.47
CA ALA A 81 -24.97 3.63 5.03
C ALA A 81 -24.47 2.21 4.69
N THR A 82 -25.27 1.44 3.97
CA THR A 82 -24.78 0.21 3.31
C THR A 82 -23.94 0.60 2.08
N PRO A 83 -22.85 -0.12 1.75
CA PRO A 83 -22.03 0.19 0.58
C PRO A 83 -22.85 0.35 -0.71
N ASP A 84 -23.87 -0.49 -0.94
CA ASP A 84 -24.73 -0.44 -2.12
C ASP A 84 -25.66 0.77 -2.18
N ALA A 85 -25.89 1.47 -1.06
CA ALA A 85 -26.68 2.69 -1.01
C ALA A 85 -25.87 3.95 -1.34
N ILE A 86 -24.54 3.81 -1.54
CA ILE A 86 -23.64 4.92 -1.82
C ILE A 86 -23.40 5.00 -3.32
N GLU A 87 -24.06 5.95 -3.96
CA GLU A 87 -23.88 6.30 -5.36
C GLU A 87 -22.48 6.89 -5.61
N SER A 88 -21.83 6.45 -6.69
CA SER A 88 -20.43 6.81 -6.98
C SER A 88 -20.24 8.28 -7.34
N ASP A 89 -21.24 8.89 -7.97
CA ASP A 89 -21.17 10.26 -8.50
C ASP A 89 -21.78 11.29 -7.55
N ARG A 90 -22.43 10.82 -6.48
CA ARG A 90 -23.03 11.69 -5.47
C ARG A 90 -21.94 12.32 -4.60
N SER A 91 -22.13 13.59 -4.25
CA SER A 91 -21.13 14.29 -3.45
C SER A 91 -21.13 13.80 -2.00
N PHE A 92 -19.97 13.76 -1.37
CA PHE A 92 -19.83 13.39 0.04
C PHE A 92 -20.65 14.28 0.95
N ARG A 93 -20.78 15.58 0.62
CA ARG A 93 -21.64 16.52 1.37
C ARG A 93 -23.11 16.10 1.37
N GLU A 94 -23.62 15.65 0.23
CA GLU A 94 -25.01 15.15 0.11
C GLU A 94 -25.23 13.81 0.82
N LEU A 95 -24.16 13.03 1.00
CA LEU A 95 -24.15 11.79 1.77
C LEU A 95 -24.02 12.03 3.29
N GLY A 96 -23.90 13.30 3.72
CA GLY A 96 -23.77 13.66 5.13
C GLY A 96 -22.34 13.59 5.68
N PHE A 97 -21.30 13.68 4.83
CA PHE A 97 -19.94 13.86 5.32
C PHE A 97 -19.77 15.22 5.99
N ASP A 98 -19.16 15.19 7.17
CA ASP A 98 -18.68 16.35 7.90
C ASP A 98 -17.14 16.34 8.02
N SER A 99 -16.59 17.31 8.75
CA SER A 99 -15.14 17.43 8.95
C SER A 99 -14.55 16.27 9.76
N LEU A 100 -15.30 15.68 10.69
CA LEU A 100 -14.83 14.56 11.51
C LEU A 100 -14.81 13.26 10.69
N THR A 101 -15.87 12.99 9.93
CA THR A 101 -15.94 11.82 9.02
C THR A 101 -14.89 11.93 7.91
N ALA A 102 -14.63 13.14 7.41
CA ALA A 102 -13.55 13.38 6.44
C ALA A 102 -12.17 12.98 6.99
N VAL A 103 -11.85 13.39 8.23
CA VAL A 103 -10.59 13.02 8.88
C VAL A 103 -10.51 11.51 9.16
N GLN A 104 -11.62 10.89 9.58
CA GLN A 104 -11.66 9.43 9.80
C GLN A 104 -11.44 8.66 8.50
N LEU A 105 -12.09 9.06 7.40
CA LEU A 105 -11.88 8.47 6.09
C LEU A 105 -10.42 8.63 5.64
N ARG A 106 -9.87 9.84 5.77
CA ARG A 106 -8.46 10.13 5.45
C ARG A 106 -7.50 9.22 6.22
N ASN A 107 -7.69 9.08 7.53
CA ASN A 107 -6.81 8.23 8.35
C ASN A 107 -6.93 6.75 7.97
N ARG A 108 -8.16 6.26 7.71
CA ARG A 108 -8.38 4.88 7.25
C ARG A 108 -7.76 4.61 5.89
N LEU A 109 -7.99 5.51 4.92
CA LEU A 109 -7.43 5.39 3.57
C LEU A 109 -5.90 5.51 3.59
N GLY A 110 -5.34 6.42 4.38
CA GLY A 110 -3.89 6.54 4.54
C GLY A 110 -3.26 5.28 5.13
N ALA A 111 -3.90 4.66 6.12
CA ALA A 111 -3.41 3.43 6.73
C ALA A 111 -3.39 2.22 5.78
N ILE A 112 -4.39 2.09 4.89
CA ILE A 112 -4.47 0.95 3.96
C ILE A 112 -3.69 1.18 2.66
N THR A 113 -3.52 2.42 2.22
CA THR A 113 -2.80 2.75 0.98
C THR A 113 -1.34 3.11 1.23
N GLY A 114 -0.98 3.38 2.49
CA GLY A 114 0.33 3.91 2.87
C GLY A 114 0.59 5.31 2.31
N LEU A 115 -0.45 6.04 1.90
CA LEU A 115 -0.33 7.38 1.33
C LEU A 115 -0.54 8.46 2.40
N GLU A 116 0.26 9.54 2.32
CA GLU A 116 0.02 10.75 3.07
C GLU A 116 -1.07 11.59 2.41
N LEU A 117 -2.32 11.36 2.82
CA LEU A 117 -3.47 12.06 2.25
C LEU A 117 -3.68 13.45 2.89
N PRO A 118 -4.07 14.48 2.11
CA PRO A 118 -4.31 15.83 2.63
C PRO A 118 -5.53 15.87 3.55
N THR A 119 -5.54 16.79 4.52
CA THR A 119 -6.67 16.98 5.45
C THR A 119 -7.92 17.56 4.76
N THR A 120 -7.76 18.11 3.57
CA THR A 120 -8.81 18.65 2.70
C THR A 120 -9.40 17.62 1.72
N LEU A 121 -9.01 16.34 1.83
CA LEU A 121 -9.35 15.28 0.88
C LEU A 121 -10.84 15.19 0.51
N ALA A 122 -11.75 15.28 1.49
CA ALA A 122 -13.20 15.20 1.21
C ALA A 122 -13.76 16.45 0.47
N PHE A 123 -13.00 17.54 0.45
CA PHE A 123 -13.34 18.77 -0.26
C PHE A 123 -12.70 18.83 -1.65
N ASP A 124 -11.44 18.39 -1.76
CA ASP A 124 -10.70 18.34 -3.02
C ASP A 124 -11.23 17.24 -3.94
N PHE A 125 -11.71 16.14 -3.35
CA PHE A 125 -12.24 14.97 -4.06
C PHE A 125 -13.67 14.72 -3.58
N PRO A 126 -14.67 15.37 -4.20
CA PRO A 126 -16.01 15.49 -3.64
C PRO A 126 -16.85 14.22 -3.78
N ASN A 127 -16.43 13.19 -4.51
CA ASN A 127 -17.17 11.95 -4.70
C ASN A 127 -16.22 10.73 -4.78
N LEU A 128 -16.82 9.53 -4.81
CA LEU A 128 -16.08 8.26 -4.84
C LEU A 128 -15.22 8.10 -6.09
N THR A 129 -15.73 8.56 -7.23
CA THR A 129 -15.06 8.51 -8.54
C THR A 129 -13.73 9.24 -8.50
N VAL A 130 -13.74 10.54 -8.18
CA VAL A 130 -12.55 11.39 -8.21
C VAL A 130 -11.55 10.98 -7.12
N LEU A 131 -12.04 10.55 -5.96
CA LEU A 131 -11.16 10.07 -4.89
C LEU A 131 -10.43 8.78 -5.28
N ALA A 132 -11.10 7.83 -5.93
CA ALA A 132 -10.46 6.60 -6.38
C ALA A 132 -9.39 6.84 -7.45
N GLU A 133 -9.63 7.76 -8.39
CA GLU A 133 -8.66 8.17 -9.41
C GLU A 133 -7.43 8.86 -8.80
N HIS A 134 -7.64 9.70 -7.79
CA HIS A 134 -6.54 10.30 -7.05
C HIS A 134 -5.68 9.24 -6.36
N LEU A 135 -6.29 8.25 -5.70
CA LEU A 135 -5.54 7.16 -5.07
C LEU A 135 -4.76 6.34 -6.10
N GLU A 136 -5.37 6.02 -7.25
CA GLU A 136 -4.72 5.29 -8.33
C GLU A 136 -3.48 6.04 -8.84
N THR A 137 -3.61 7.34 -9.07
CA THR A 137 -2.51 8.21 -9.56
C THR A 137 -1.34 8.24 -8.59
N ASN A 138 -1.61 8.30 -7.28
CA ASN A 138 -0.56 8.30 -6.27
C ASN A 138 0.07 6.92 -6.06
N MET A 139 -0.68 5.83 -6.26
CA MET A 139 -0.16 4.47 -6.12
C MET A 139 0.59 3.99 -7.36
N PHE A 140 0.21 4.47 -8.54
CA PHE A 140 0.76 4.07 -9.84
C PHE A 140 1.10 5.29 -10.70
N PRO A 141 2.08 6.12 -10.31
CA PRO A 141 2.42 7.36 -11.01
C PRO A 141 2.87 7.15 -12.47
N GLN A 142 3.31 5.94 -12.83
CA GLN A 142 3.70 5.57 -14.21
C GLN A 142 2.51 5.15 -15.11
N ALA A 143 1.33 4.90 -14.53
CA ALA A 143 0.12 4.58 -15.28
C ALA A 143 -0.71 5.83 -15.64
N SER A 144 -0.43 6.98 -15.00
CA SER A 144 -1.21 8.21 -15.17
C SER A 144 -0.93 8.97 -16.48
N GLY A 145 -0.05 8.47 -17.35
CA GLY A 145 0.30 9.10 -18.63
C GLY A 145 -0.33 8.47 -19.88
N ALA A 146 -0.90 7.27 -19.77
CA ALA A 146 -1.57 6.59 -20.88
C ALA A 146 -3.05 6.43 -20.53
N ASP A 147 -3.83 7.39 -21.00
CA ASP A 147 -5.27 7.33 -21.20
C ASP A 147 -6.15 7.01 -19.98
N GLN A 148 -6.72 8.06 -19.39
CA GLN A 148 -7.87 7.92 -18.50
C GLN A 148 -9.09 7.52 -19.36
N ASN A 149 -9.24 6.21 -19.54
CA ASN A 149 -10.29 5.51 -20.29
C ASN A 149 -10.16 5.60 -21.82
N ASP A 150 -9.11 5.01 -22.40
CA ASP A 150 -9.23 4.63 -23.80
C ASP A 150 -10.17 3.41 -23.92
N PRO A 151 -11.42 3.56 -24.42
CA PRO A 151 -12.25 2.40 -24.68
C PRO A 151 -11.63 1.47 -25.74
N GLU A 152 -10.70 1.96 -26.57
CA GLU A 152 -9.97 1.16 -27.54
C GLU A 152 -8.92 0.28 -26.86
N GLU A 153 -8.11 0.82 -25.95
CA GLU A 153 -7.15 0.03 -25.17
C GLU A 153 -7.84 -1.06 -24.33
N ASP A 154 -8.97 -0.76 -23.71
CA ASP A 154 -9.77 -1.76 -22.97
C ASP A 154 -10.28 -2.87 -23.88
N ARG A 155 -10.77 -2.52 -25.08
CA ARG A 155 -11.20 -3.51 -26.10
C ARG A 155 -10.02 -4.35 -26.58
N ILE A 156 -8.85 -3.75 -26.81
CA ILE A 156 -7.63 -4.47 -27.22
C ILE A 156 -7.22 -5.45 -26.13
N ARG A 157 -7.19 -5.00 -24.87
CA ARG A 157 -6.82 -5.85 -23.73
C ARG A 157 -7.80 -7.01 -23.53
N GLU A 158 -9.11 -6.76 -23.67
CA GLU A 158 -10.14 -7.80 -23.60
C GLU A 158 -9.99 -8.80 -24.76
N ALA A 159 -9.76 -8.32 -25.98
CA ALA A 159 -9.50 -9.17 -27.13
C ALA A 159 -8.26 -10.04 -26.92
N LEU A 160 -7.14 -9.48 -26.44
CA LEU A 160 -5.93 -10.22 -26.12
C LEU A 160 -6.17 -11.30 -25.06
N ALA A 161 -6.96 -11.01 -24.02
CA ALA A 161 -7.30 -11.98 -22.98
C ALA A 161 -8.25 -13.10 -23.47
N SER A 162 -9.06 -12.82 -24.50
CA SER A 162 -10.01 -13.80 -25.07
C SER A 162 -9.35 -14.78 -26.05
N ILE A 163 -8.21 -14.42 -26.63
CA ILE A 163 -7.51 -15.24 -27.63
C ILE A 163 -6.72 -16.35 -26.90
N PRO A 164 -6.95 -17.64 -27.23
CA PRO A 164 -6.17 -18.74 -26.64
C PRO A 164 -4.67 -18.61 -26.94
N LEU A 165 -3.81 -18.89 -25.96
CA LEU A 165 -2.35 -18.80 -26.12
C LEU A 165 -1.80 -19.64 -27.30
N ALA A 166 -2.48 -20.72 -27.67
CA ALA A 166 -2.13 -21.54 -28.84
C ALA A 166 -2.18 -20.72 -30.15
N ARG A 167 -3.15 -19.82 -30.30
CA ARG A 167 -3.27 -18.95 -31.48
C ARG A 167 -2.12 -17.96 -31.60
N PHE A 168 -1.64 -17.42 -30.47
CA PHE A 168 -0.46 -16.55 -30.47
C PHE A 168 0.83 -17.32 -30.83
N ARG A 169 0.96 -18.59 -30.41
CA ARG A 169 2.09 -19.45 -30.78
C ARG A 169 2.05 -19.83 -32.26
N GLU A 170 0.90 -20.25 -32.78
CA GLU A 170 0.70 -20.59 -34.20
C GLU A 170 0.98 -19.39 -35.12
N ALA A 171 0.64 -18.18 -34.67
CA ALA A 171 0.93 -16.95 -35.40
C ALA A 171 2.37 -16.44 -35.23
N GLY A 172 3.21 -17.08 -34.39
CA GLY A 172 4.57 -16.63 -34.11
C GLY A 172 4.66 -15.31 -33.33
N LEU A 173 3.56 -14.86 -32.71
CA LEU A 173 3.48 -13.59 -31.99
C LEU A 173 3.93 -13.70 -30.52
N MET A 174 4.13 -14.92 -30.01
CA MET A 174 4.46 -15.16 -28.61
C MET A 174 5.78 -14.49 -28.21
N ASP A 175 6.82 -14.64 -29.03
CA ASP A 175 8.15 -14.10 -28.73
C ASP A 175 8.14 -12.57 -28.73
N ALA A 176 7.43 -11.96 -29.70
CA ALA A 176 7.25 -10.51 -29.75
C ALA A 176 6.47 -9.96 -28.55
N LEU A 177 5.45 -10.69 -28.06
CA LEU A 177 4.70 -10.29 -26.87
C LEU A 177 5.54 -10.41 -25.59
N LEU A 178 6.37 -11.46 -25.45
CA LEU A 178 7.27 -11.63 -24.32
C LEU A 178 8.39 -10.59 -24.31
N GLU A 179 8.94 -10.27 -25.49
CA GLU A 179 9.94 -9.22 -25.67
C GLU A 179 9.39 -7.84 -25.29
N LEU A 180 8.18 -7.50 -25.77
CA LEU A 180 7.49 -6.24 -25.44
C LEU A 180 7.10 -6.15 -23.96
N ALA A 181 6.71 -7.27 -23.35
CA ALA A 181 6.35 -7.30 -21.93
C ALA A 181 7.58 -7.25 -20.99
N HIS A 182 8.80 -7.24 -21.53
CA HIS A 182 10.05 -7.43 -20.78
C HIS A 182 10.04 -8.68 -19.89
N ILE A 183 9.18 -9.66 -20.22
CA ILE A 183 9.15 -10.97 -19.60
C ILE A 183 10.17 -11.80 -20.38
N SER A 184 11.45 -11.48 -20.19
CA SER A 184 12.50 -12.36 -20.69
C SER A 184 12.46 -13.63 -19.84
N GLU A 185 12.44 -14.80 -20.49
CA GLU A 185 12.77 -16.08 -19.86
C GLU A 185 14.26 -16.11 -19.46
N SER A 186 14.66 -15.20 -18.59
CA SER A 186 16.02 -15.08 -18.08
C SER A 186 16.00 -15.08 -16.56
N GLY A 187 15.49 -16.19 -16.01
CA GLY A 187 15.85 -16.72 -14.70
C GLY A 187 16.75 -17.95 -14.84
N SER A 188 17.56 -18.01 -15.89
CA SER A 188 18.57 -19.04 -16.08
C SER A 188 19.77 -18.42 -16.79
N GLU A 189 20.48 -17.53 -16.08
CA GLU A 189 21.93 -17.51 -16.25
C GLU A 189 22.41 -18.91 -15.84
N PRO A 190 23.07 -19.70 -16.71
CA PRO A 190 23.89 -20.78 -16.24
C PRO A 190 25.02 -20.09 -15.48
N VAL A 191 24.91 -20.07 -14.15
CA VAL A 191 26.05 -19.79 -13.28
C VAL A 191 27.16 -20.70 -13.80
N PRO A 192 28.32 -20.18 -14.22
CA PRO A 192 29.46 -21.03 -14.56
C PRO A 192 29.70 -21.95 -13.36
N GLN A 193 29.45 -23.25 -13.52
CA GLN A 193 29.83 -24.27 -12.56
C GLN A 193 31.34 -24.49 -12.66
N GLU A 194 32.12 -23.44 -12.46
CA GLU A 194 33.57 -23.46 -12.49
C GLU A 194 34.08 -22.53 -11.38
N GLU A 195 33.75 -22.83 -10.11
CA GLU A 195 34.54 -22.35 -8.97
C GLU A 195 34.24 -23.04 -7.63
N MET A 196 33.22 -23.91 -7.53
CA MET A 196 32.95 -24.64 -6.27
C MET A 196 33.69 -25.99 -6.16
N ASN A 197 34.17 -26.56 -7.26
CA ASN A 197 34.79 -27.91 -7.26
C ASN A 197 36.32 -27.91 -7.27
N SER A 198 36.98 -26.74 -7.33
CA SER A 198 38.45 -26.68 -7.24
C SER A 198 38.97 -26.29 -5.86
N ALA A 199 38.11 -25.89 -4.91
CA ALA A 199 38.55 -25.46 -3.59
C ALA A 199 38.62 -26.58 -2.53
N VAL A 200 38.22 -27.82 -2.87
CA VAL A 200 38.13 -28.91 -1.89
C VAL A 200 39.21 -29.99 -2.08
N ASP A 201 39.82 -30.10 -3.26
CA ASP A 201 40.78 -31.18 -3.56
C ASP A 201 42.26 -30.81 -3.31
N GLU A 202 42.54 -29.53 -3.00
CA GLU A 202 43.90 -29.03 -2.76
C GLU A 202 44.14 -28.53 -1.31
N MET A 203 43.21 -28.82 -0.39
CA MET A 203 43.39 -28.51 1.03
C MET A 203 44.12 -29.64 1.75
N ASP A 204 45.25 -29.30 2.37
CA ASP A 204 46.00 -30.22 3.23
C ASP A 204 45.18 -30.60 4.47
N VAL A 205 45.36 -31.83 4.96
CA VAL A 205 44.58 -32.40 6.07
C VAL A 205 44.72 -31.57 7.34
N ASP A 206 45.86 -30.90 7.52
CA ASP A 206 46.14 -30.04 8.68
C ASP A 206 45.24 -28.79 8.73
N ASP A 207 44.86 -28.21 7.59
CA ASP A 207 43.97 -27.03 7.57
C ASP A 207 42.51 -27.36 7.90
N LEU A 208 42.07 -28.58 7.55
CA LEU A 208 40.75 -29.08 7.92
C LEU A 208 40.62 -29.33 9.43
N VAL A 209 41.70 -29.78 10.07
CA VAL A 209 41.77 -29.99 11.52
C VAL A 209 41.74 -28.65 12.27
N GLN A 210 42.46 -27.65 11.76
CA GLN A 210 42.51 -26.31 12.36
C GLN A 210 41.14 -25.63 12.37
N ARG A 211 40.35 -25.80 11.29
CA ARG A 211 39.02 -25.19 11.17
C ARG A 211 37.94 -25.89 11.97
N ALA A 212 38.11 -27.18 12.28
CA ALA A 212 37.20 -27.95 13.14
C ALA A 212 37.44 -27.69 14.65
N LEU A 213 38.63 -27.21 15.04
CA LEU A 213 39.00 -26.96 16.44
C LEU A 213 39.00 -25.46 16.83
N GLY A 214 38.88 -24.53 15.87
CA GLY A 214 38.89 -23.07 16.10
C GLY A 214 37.60 -22.46 16.68
N GLY A 215 36.73 -23.27 17.30
CA GLY A 215 35.44 -22.85 17.85
C GLY A 215 35.34 -23.02 19.37
N ALA A 216 36.38 -22.65 20.13
CA ALA A 216 36.29 -22.51 21.59
C ALA A 216 37.49 -21.70 22.14
N ASP A 217 37.42 -20.38 22.04
CA ASP A 217 37.75 -19.45 23.13
C ASP A 217 37.57 -18.01 22.62
N LEU A 218 36.51 -17.37 23.10
CA LEU A 218 36.40 -15.97 23.58
C LEU A 218 34.96 -15.70 24.00
#